data_AF-A0A4Y3R5F7-F1
#
_entry.id   AF-A0A4Y3R5F7-F1
#
_cell.length_a   1.000
_cell.length_b   1.000
_cell.length_c   1.000
_cell.angle_alpha   90.00
_cell.angle_beta   90.00
_cell.angle_gamma   90.00
#
_symmetry.space_group_name_H-M   'P 1'
#
loop_
_entity.id
_entity.type
_entity.pdbx_description
1 polymer ?
#
loop_
_entity_poly.entity_id
_entity_poly.type
_entity_poly.pdbx_seq_one_letter_code
_entity_poly.pdbx_strand_id
1 'polypeptide(L)'
;MLTRAEVARTIGRVLGRPLEAERISVEEERAALPAAGLPPVCADGIVAAHRAMEAEPEPVVTGFEALVGRPARTFRQWVEDRLAAAR
;
A
#
# COMPACT_ATOMS: atom_id res chain seq x y z
N MET A 1 8.73 -1.29 -7.04
CA MET A 1 7.52 -1.08 -6.20
C MET A 1 7.39 -2.25 -5.23
N LEU A 2 6.73 -2.06 -4.08
CA LEU A 2 6.44 -3.16 -3.14
C LEU A 2 5.11 -3.83 -3.52
N THR A 3 5.08 -5.16 -3.46
CA THR A 3 3.84 -5.95 -3.55
C THR A 3 3.01 -5.82 -2.26
N ARG A 4 1.71 -6.17 -2.32
CA ARG A 4 0.84 -6.20 -1.12
C ARG A 4 1.38 -7.13 -0.03
N ALA A 5 1.97 -8.26 -0.40
CA ALA A 5 2.61 -9.18 0.53
C ALA A 5 3.86 -8.57 1.20
N GLU A 6 4.68 -7.82 0.44
CA GLU A 6 5.83 -7.11 1.01
C GLU A 6 5.44 -5.97 1.93
N VAL A 7 4.35 -5.25 1.60
CA VAL A 7 3.74 -4.25 2.48
C VAL A 7 3.32 -4.89 3.81
N ALA A 8 2.53 -5.97 3.77
CA ALA A 8 2.08 -6.67 4.98
C ALA A 8 3.26 -7.16 5.84
N ARG A 9 4.24 -7.85 5.23
CA ARG A 9 5.45 -8.31 5.92
C ARG A 9 6.28 -7.17 6.51
N THR A 10 6.36 -6.02 5.83
CA THR A 10 7.10 -4.86 6.32
C THR A 10 6.43 -4.26 7.56
N ILE A 11 5.10 -4.12 7.53
CA ILE A 11 4.33 -3.68 8.70
C ILE A 11 4.48 -4.67 9.85
N GLY A 12 4.35 -5.97 9.58
CA GLY A 12 4.48 -7.01 10.60
C GLY A 12 5.83 -7.01 11.31
N ARG A 13 6.93 -6.83 10.55
CA ARG A 13 8.27 -6.70 11.13
C ARG A 13 8.39 -5.50 12.06
N VAL A 14 7.85 -4.35 11.69
CA VAL A 14 7.90 -3.13 12.53
C VAL A 14 7.02 -3.27 13.77
N LEU A 15 5.87 -3.94 13.65
CA LEU A 15 4.98 -4.23 14.79
C LEU A 15 5.48 -5.38 15.69
N GLY A 16 6.47 -6.15 15.27
CA GLY A 16 6.93 -7.34 15.98
C GLY A 16 5.96 -8.52 15.94
N ARG A 17 5.06 -8.59 14.94
CA ARG A 17 4.10 -9.69 14.76
C ARG A 17 4.00 -10.09 13.28
N PRO A 18 3.91 -11.38 12.95
CA PRO A 18 3.74 -11.81 11.57
C PRO A 18 2.41 -11.27 11.01
N LEU A 19 2.46 -10.76 9.78
CA LEU A 19 1.30 -10.32 9.01
C LEU A 19 1.45 -10.86 7.58
N GLU A 20 0.38 -11.46 7.08
CA GLU A 20 0.29 -11.97 5.72
C GLU A 20 -0.81 -11.25 4.97
N ALA A 21 -0.62 -11.10 3.65
CA ALA A 21 -1.64 -10.59 2.77
C ALA A 21 -2.42 -11.74 2.16
N GLU A 22 -3.74 -11.73 2.31
CA GLU A 22 -4.64 -12.67 1.67
C GLU A 22 -5.18 -12.09 0.36
N ARG A 23 -5.25 -12.92 -0.68
CA ARG A 23 -5.84 -12.53 -1.96
C ARG A 23 -7.35 -12.77 -1.89
N ILE A 24 -8.10 -11.75 -2.28
CA ILE A 24 -9.55 -11.83 -2.45
C ILE A 24 -9.92 -11.68 -3.94
N SER A 25 -11.12 -12.11 -4.30
CA SER A 25 -11.71 -11.90 -5.61
C SER A 25 -12.03 -10.43 -5.88
N VAL A 26 -12.24 -10.09 -7.15
CA VAL A 26 -12.65 -8.74 -7.56
C VAL A 26 -14.02 -8.39 -6.96
N GLU A 27 -14.91 -9.37 -6.91
CA GLU A 27 -16.27 -9.24 -6.41
C GLU A 27 -16.27 -8.96 -4.90
N GLU A 28 -15.43 -9.68 -4.15
CA GLU A 28 -15.23 -9.43 -2.71
C GLU A 28 -14.66 -8.02 -2.48
N GLU A 29 -13.69 -7.60 -3.29
CA GLU A 29 -13.09 -6.27 -3.19
C GLU A 29 -14.10 -5.15 -3.48
N ARG A 30 -14.92 -5.30 -4.53
CA ARG A 30 -16.01 -4.37 -4.89
C ARG A 30 -17.05 -4.24 -3.78
N ALA A 31 -17.30 -5.31 -3.03
CA ALA A 31 -18.22 -5.30 -1.89
C ALA A 31 -17.57 -4.70 -0.62
N ALA A 32 -16.28 -4.98 -0.40
CA ALA A 32 -15.57 -4.61 0.82
C ALA A 32 -15.34 -3.09 0.95
N LEU A 33 -15.00 -2.40 -0.14
CA LEU A 33 -14.68 -0.97 -0.08
C LEU A 33 -15.89 -0.10 0.32
N PRO A 34 -17.10 -0.26 -0.27
CA PRO A 34 -18.29 0.44 0.21
C PRO A 34 -18.68 0.06 1.65
N ALA A 35 -18.53 -1.21 2.02
CA ALA A 35 -18.77 -1.67 3.39
C ALA A 35 -17.81 -1.03 4.41
N ALA A 36 -16.60 -0.65 3.98
CA ALA A 36 -15.64 0.12 4.76
C ALA A 36 -15.93 1.64 4.78
N GLY A 37 -17.05 2.09 4.20
CA GLY A 37 -17.50 3.48 4.20
C GLY A 37 -16.98 4.32 3.04
N LEU A 38 -16.36 3.72 2.01
CA LEU A 38 -15.94 4.46 0.83
C LEU A 38 -17.13 4.77 -0.10
N PRO A 39 -17.21 5.98 -0.67
CA PRO A 39 -18.19 6.28 -1.72
C PRO A 39 -18.06 5.32 -2.91
N PRO A 40 -19.17 4.90 -3.55
CA PRO A 40 -19.13 3.93 -4.66
C PRO A 40 -18.18 4.31 -5.80
N VAL A 41 -18.17 5.58 -6.20
CA VAL A 41 -17.27 6.09 -7.25
C VAL A 41 -15.78 5.95 -6.88
N CYS A 42 -15.45 6.09 -5.59
CA CYS A 42 -14.09 5.89 -5.11
C CYS A 42 -13.74 4.40 -5.06
N ALA A 43 -14.67 3.56 -4.62
CA ALA A 43 -14.49 2.11 -4.58
C ALA A 43 -14.21 1.54 -5.98
N ASP A 44 -15.01 1.93 -6.98
CA ASP A 44 -14.81 1.51 -8.37
C ASP A 44 -13.45 1.94 -8.92
N GLY A 45 -13.04 3.19 -8.64
CA GLY A 45 -11.74 3.71 -9.05
C GLY A 45 -10.56 2.95 -8.40
N ILE A 46 -10.68 2.62 -7.13
CA ILE A 46 -9.64 1.85 -6.40
C ILE A 46 -9.51 0.44 -6.96
N VAL A 47 -10.64 -0.25 -7.18
CA VAL A 47 -10.62 -1.59 -7.78
C VAL A 47 -9.96 -1.55 -9.16
N ALA A 48 -10.31 -0.58 -10.00
CA ALA A 48 -9.70 -0.42 -11.31
C ALA A 48 -8.19 -0.14 -11.22
N ALA A 49 -7.76 0.73 -10.30
CA ALA A 49 -6.35 1.04 -10.07
C ALA A 49 -5.56 -0.18 -9.60
N HIS A 50 -6.09 -0.96 -8.66
CA HIS A 50 -5.43 -2.19 -8.21
C HIS A 50 -5.23 -3.19 -9.36
N ARG A 51 -6.23 -3.36 -10.24
CA ARG A 51 -6.07 -4.23 -11.43
C ARG A 51 -5.03 -3.72 -12.40
N ALA A 52 -4.98 -2.41 -12.63
CA ALA A 52 -3.95 -1.80 -13.46
C ALA A 52 -2.54 -2.05 -12.89
N MET A 53 -2.36 -1.87 -11.58
CA MET A 53 -1.07 -2.11 -10.91
C MET A 53 -0.65 -3.58 -10.85
N GLU A 54 -1.61 -4.52 -10.79
CA GLU A 54 -1.34 -5.95 -10.88
C GLU A 54 -0.86 -6.34 -12.29
N ALA A 55 -1.47 -5.76 -13.32
CA ALA A 55 -1.10 -6.02 -14.71
C ALA A 55 0.22 -5.34 -15.09
N GLU A 56 0.42 -4.10 -14.63
CA GLU A 56 1.60 -3.29 -14.93
C GLU A 56 2.09 -2.58 -13.65
N PRO A 57 3.08 -3.17 -12.95
CA PRO A 57 3.68 -2.56 -11.78
C PRO A 57 4.31 -1.21 -12.11
N GLU A 58 4.02 -0.19 -11.30
CA GLU A 58 4.61 1.13 -11.50
C GLU A 58 6.14 1.11 -11.34
N PRO A 59 6.87 1.78 -12.25
CA PRO A 59 8.32 1.88 -12.13
C PRO A 59 8.69 2.76 -10.94
N VAL A 60 9.83 2.45 -10.31
CA VAL A 60 10.38 3.30 -9.25
C VAL A 60 11.04 4.53 -9.89
N VAL A 61 10.52 5.71 -9.58
CA VAL A 61 11.10 6.99 -10.03
C VAL A 61 12.34 7.30 -9.20
N THR A 62 13.50 7.45 -9.85
CA THR A 62 14.80 7.69 -9.19
C THR A 62 15.16 9.17 -9.03
N GLY A 63 14.42 10.08 -9.67
CA GLY A 63 14.72 11.52 -9.68
C GLY A 63 14.51 12.27 -8.36
N PHE A 64 13.95 11.63 -7.33
CA PHE A 64 13.62 12.29 -6.07
C PHE A 64 14.85 12.92 -5.38
N GLU A 65 15.97 12.17 -5.31
CA GLU A 65 17.18 12.65 -4.63
C GLU A 65 17.79 13.86 -5.32
N ALA A 66 17.81 13.86 -6.65
CA ALA A 66 18.27 15.00 -7.44
C ALA A 66 17.43 16.26 -7.21
N LEU A 67 16.12 16.10 -6.99
CA LEU A 67 15.19 17.22 -6.78
C LEU A 67 15.19 17.75 -5.33
N VAL A 68 15.31 16.85 -4.34
CA VAL A 68 15.09 17.18 -2.92
C VAL A 68 16.40 17.21 -2.12
N GLY A 69 17.53 16.78 -2.70
CA GLY A 69 18.84 16.78 -2.06
C GLY A 69 19.04 15.71 -0.98
N ARG A 70 18.14 14.72 -0.92
CA ARG A 70 18.22 13.57 -0.02
C ARG A 70 17.47 12.35 -0.57
N PRO A 71 17.84 11.13 -0.19
CA PRO A 71 17.11 9.93 -0.60
C PRO A 71 15.62 9.97 -0.21
N ALA A 72 14.79 9.33 -1.03
CA ALA A 72 13.39 9.09 -0.70
C ALA A 72 13.31 8.23 0.57
N ARG A 73 12.34 8.52 1.43
CA ARG A 73 12.08 7.66 2.59
C ARG A 73 11.56 6.31 2.10
N THR A 74 12.04 5.24 2.72
CA THR A 74 11.52 3.90 2.49
C THR A 74 10.13 3.74 3.13
N PHE A 75 9.37 2.77 2.64
CA PHE A 75 8.08 2.43 3.26
C PHE A 75 8.26 1.99 4.73
N ARG A 76 9.35 1.29 5.07
CA ARG A 76 9.65 0.89 6.46
C ARG A 76 9.79 2.10 7.39
N GLN A 77 10.60 3.09 6.99
CA GLN A 77 10.77 4.32 7.77
C GLN A 77 9.44 5.02 7.99
N TRP A 78 8.58 5.06 6.97
CA TRP A 78 7.24 5.62 7.13
C TRP A 78 6.39 4.84 8.15
N VAL A 79 6.42 3.50 8.15
CA VAL A 79 5.68 2.69 9.14
C VAL A 79 6.21 2.93 10.55
N GLU A 80 7.52 3.00 10.74
CA GLU A 80 8.16 3.32 12.02
C GLU A 80 7.70 4.70 12.54
N ASP A 81 7.69 5.71 11.68
CA ASP A 81 7.21 7.07 12.02
C ASP A 81 5.73 7.07 12.41
N ARG A 82 4.88 6.26 11.76
CA ARG A 82 3.45 6.16 12.10
C ARG A 82 3.22 5.44 13.41
N LEU A 83 3.98 4.38 13.69
CA LEU A 83 3.90 3.67 14.95
C LEU A 83 4.34 4.56 16.12
N ALA A 84 5.38 5.37 15.94
CA ALA A 84 5.83 6.32 16.95
C ALA A 84 4.77 7.40 17.25
N ALA A 85 4.04 7.88 16.23
CA ALA A 85 3.01 8.91 16.38
C ALA A 85 1.66 8.40 16.92
N ALA A 86 1.42 7.08 16.89
CA ALA A 86 0.20 6.46 17.39
C ALA A 86 0.26 6.13 18.90
N ARG A 87 1.35 6.50 19.57
CA ARG A 87 1.56 6.35 21.02
C ARG A 87 1.28 7.69 21.72
#